data_AF-A0A821G6L7-F1
#
_entry.id   AF-A0A821G6L7-F1
#
_cell.length_a   1.000
_cell.length_b   1.000
_cell.length_c   1.000
_cell.angle_alpha   90.00
_cell.angle_beta   90.00
_cell.angle_gamma   90.00
#
_symmetry.space_group_name_H-M   'P 1'
#
loop_
_entity.id
_entity.type
_entity.pdbx_description
1 polymer ?
#
loop_
_entity_poly.entity_id
_entity_poly.type
_entity_poly.pdbx_seq_one_letter_code
_entity_poly.pdbx_strand_id
1 'polypeptide(L)'
;AYARIGNVKVQEKNSQEAIKYLNRSLLKDRNPDTIKRKQEIEKILREQEELAYINPKLAEQEKTKGNEFFQKADYPSALKHYT
;
A
#
# COMPACT_ATOMS: atom_id res chain seq x y z
N ALA A 1 2.89 -22.45 -17.68
CA ALA A 1 1.50 -22.17 -17.26
C ALA A 1 1.43 -21.10 -16.16
N TYR A 2 2.22 -21.21 -15.09
CA TYR A 2 2.18 -20.31 -13.94
C TYR A 2 2.52 -18.84 -14.21
N ALA A 3 3.44 -18.53 -15.14
CA ALA A 3 3.74 -17.13 -15.51
C ALA A 3 2.53 -16.40 -16.11
N ARG A 4 1.69 -17.09 -16.92
CA ARG A 4 0.44 -16.51 -17.45
C ARG A 4 -0.59 -16.26 -16.35
N ILE A 5 -0.68 -17.17 -15.38
CA ILE A 5 -1.56 -17.02 -14.20
C ILE A 5 -1.13 -15.84 -13.34
N GLY A 6 0.18 -15.63 -13.16
CA GLY A 6 0.72 -14.45 -12.49
C GLY A 6 0.27 -13.15 -13.16
N ASN A 7 0.29 -13.09 -14.50
CA ASN A 7 -0.15 -11.90 -15.24
C ASN A 7 -1.64 -11.61 -15.08
N VAL A 8 -2.48 -12.65 -15.10
CA VAL A 8 -3.94 -12.52 -14.91
C VAL A 8 -4.25 -12.09 -13.47
N LYS A 9 -3.55 -12.64 -12.47
CA LYS A 9 -3.77 -12.30 -11.06
C LYS A 9 -3.37 -10.86 -10.69
N VAL A 10 -2.38 -10.30 -11.39
CA VAL A 10 -2.05 -8.86 -11.30
C VAL A 10 -3.20 -8.00 -11.81
N GLN A 11 -3.87 -8.42 -12.89
CA GLN A 11 -5.06 -7.72 -13.39
C GLN A 11 -6.28 -7.89 -12.49
N GLU A 12 -6.40 -9.03 -11.78
CA GLU A 12 -7.47 -9.28 -10.79
C GLU A 12 -7.29 -8.53 -9.45
N LYS A 13 -6.29 -7.63 -9.32
CA LYS A 13 -5.97 -6.89 -8.09
C LYS A 13 -5.64 -7.76 -6.87
N ASN A 14 -5.42 -9.06 -7.06
CA ASN A 14 -5.00 -9.97 -6.00
C ASN A 14 -3.48 -10.19 -6.05
N SER A 15 -2.74 -9.11 -5.79
CA SER A 15 -1.28 -9.04 -5.86
C SER A 15 -0.59 -10.06 -4.93
N GLN A 16 -1.18 -10.35 -3.77
CA GLN A 16 -0.66 -11.33 -2.82
C GLN A 16 -0.71 -12.76 -3.37
N GLU A 17 -1.81 -13.14 -4.00
CA GLU A 17 -1.96 -14.46 -4.61
C GLU A 17 -1.05 -14.62 -5.84
N ALA A 18 -0.87 -13.56 -6.62
CA ALA A 18 0.05 -13.52 -7.75
C ALA A 18 1.50 -13.84 -7.33
N ILE A 19 1.99 -13.23 -6.25
CA ILE A 19 3.33 -13.48 -5.70
C ILE A 19 3.48 -14.95 -5.27
N LYS A 20 2.46 -15.54 -4.64
CA LYS A 20 2.47 -16.95 -4.22
C LYS A 20 2.64 -17.91 -5.40
N TYR A 21 1.92 -17.66 -6.50
CA TYR A 21 2.05 -18.48 -7.71
C TYR A 21 3.38 -18.25 -8.44
N LEU A 22 3.88 -17.01 -8.50
CA LEU A 22 5.19 -16.69 -9.08
C LEU A 22 6.32 -17.37 -8.29
N ASN A 23 6.27 -17.35 -6.95
CA ASN A 23 7.22 -18.07 -6.11
C ASN A 23 7.20 -19.59 -6.36
N ARG A 24 6.02 -20.19 -6.54
CA ARG A 24 5.90 -21.62 -6.93
C ARG A 24 6.46 -21.90 -8.32
N SER A 25 6.34 -20.95 -9.25
CA SER A 25 6.94 -21.05 -10.58
C SER A 25 8.46 -20.99 -10.50
N LEU A 26 9.01 -20.05 -9.73
CA LEU A 26 10.45 -19.86 -9.53
C LEU A 26 11.12 -21.07 -8.87
N LEU A 27 10.38 -21.82 -8.05
CA LEU A 27 10.88 -23.05 -7.43
C LEU A 27 11.16 -24.16 -8.46
N LYS A 28 10.42 -24.17 -9.57
CA LYS A 28 10.55 -25.17 -10.64
C LYS A 28 11.45 -24.71 -11.77
N ASP A 29 11.37 -23.43 -12.12
CA ASP A 29 12.14 -22.82 -13.20
C ASP A 29 12.53 -21.40 -12.79
N ARG A 30 13.82 -21.21 -12.52
CA ARG A 30 14.36 -19.93 -12.06
C ARG A 30 14.64 -19.05 -13.27
N ASN A 31 13.59 -18.42 -13.78
CA ASN A 31 13.67 -17.50 -14.90
C ASN A 31 13.78 -16.03 -14.43
N PRO A 32 14.78 -15.24 -14.90
CA PRO A 32 14.94 -13.84 -14.55
C PRO A 32 13.73 -12.96 -14.87
N ASP A 33 12.96 -13.26 -15.92
CA ASP A 33 11.74 -12.50 -16.25
C ASP A 33 10.65 -12.66 -15.18
N THR A 34 10.56 -13.85 -14.59
CA THR A 34 9.60 -14.14 -13.52
C THR A 34 10.01 -13.45 -12.21
N ILE A 35 11.32 -13.30 -11.97
CA ILE A 35 11.86 -12.55 -10.82
C ILE A 35 11.54 -11.07 -10.94
N LYS A 36 11.83 -10.45 -12.10
CA LYS A 36 11.52 -9.03 -12.35
C LYS A 36 10.04 -8.74 -12.12
N ARG A 37 9.18 -9.61 -12.64
CA ARG A 37 7.73 -9.46 -12.50
C ARG A 37 7.25 -9.59 -11.06
N LYS A 38 7.83 -10.50 -10.27
CA LYS A 38 7.56 -10.59 -8.83
C LYS A 38 7.92 -9.29 -8.12
N GLN A 39 9.10 -8.72 -8.39
CA GLN A 39 9.56 -7.47 -7.76
C GLN A 39 8.66 -6.28 -8.08
N GLU A 40 8.17 -6.19 -9.33
CA GLU A 40 7.23 -5.16 -9.74
C GLU A 40 5.91 -5.24 -8.95
N ILE A 41 5.37 -6.44 -8.77
CA ILE A 41 4.13 -6.67 -8.01
C ILE A 41 4.34 -6.36 -6.52
N GLU A 42 5.47 -6.75 -5.94
CA GLU A 42 5.83 -6.43 -4.55
C GLU A 42 6.01 -4.92 -4.33
N LYS A 43 6.45 -4.19 -5.35
CA LYS A 43 6.53 -2.72 -5.30
C LYS A 43 5.13 -2.10 -5.31
N ILE A 44 4.26 -2.53 -6.22
CA ILE A 44 2.87 -2.04 -6.30
C ILE A 44 2.10 -2.36 -5.02
N LEU A 45 2.30 -3.55 -4.44
CA LEU A 45 1.66 -3.93 -3.17
C LEU A 45 2.12 -3.02 -2.03
N ARG A 46 3.42 -2.74 -1.92
CA ARG A 46 3.94 -1.81 -0.91
C ARG A 46 3.41 -0.39 -1.10
N GLU A 47 3.38 0.11 -2.33
CA GLU A 47 2.79 1.43 -2.62
C GLU A 47 1.29 1.47 -2.28
N GLN A 48 0.54 0.40 -2.55
CA GLN A 48 -0.87 0.28 -2.16
C GLN A 48 -1.04 0.20 -0.64
N GLU A 49 -0.19 -0.54 0.06
CA GLU A 49 -0.18 -0.64 1.51
C GLU A 49 0.20 0.70 2.14
N GLU A 50 1.19 1.42 1.62
CA GLU A 50 1.57 2.77 2.06
C GLU A 50 0.44 3.77 1.80
N LEU A 51 -0.20 3.74 0.63
CA LEU A 51 -1.35 4.60 0.32
C LEU A 51 -2.57 4.28 1.19
N ALA A 52 -2.81 3.00 1.51
CA ALA A 52 -3.83 2.59 2.46
C ALA A 52 -3.46 2.95 3.92
N TYR A 53 -2.17 2.99 4.22
CA TYR A 53 -1.61 3.34 5.51
C TYR A 53 -1.53 4.84 5.75
N ILE A 54 -1.50 5.66 4.69
CA ILE A 54 -1.85 7.09 4.76
C ILE A 54 -3.30 7.14 5.19
N ASN A 55 -3.50 7.16 6.50
CA ASN A 55 -4.77 6.89 7.15
C ASN A 55 -5.58 8.18 7.11
N PRO A 56 -6.50 8.37 6.14
CA PRO A 56 -7.26 9.62 6.04
C PRO A 56 -8.04 9.89 7.33
N LYS A 57 -8.33 8.84 8.09
CA LYS A 57 -8.98 8.89 9.39
C LYS A 57 -8.11 9.54 10.47
N LEU A 58 -6.80 9.30 10.46
CA LEU A 58 -5.87 9.94 11.39
C LEU A 58 -5.70 11.42 11.02
N ALA A 59 -5.62 11.72 9.73
CA ALA A 59 -5.56 13.10 9.23
C ALA A 59 -6.85 13.89 9.56
N GLU A 60 -8.02 13.28 9.41
CA GLU A 60 -9.29 13.89 9.84
C GLU A 60 -9.36 14.10 11.35
N GLN A 61 -8.88 13.13 12.14
CA GLN A 61 -8.86 13.21 13.61
C GLN A 61 -7.95 14.34 14.10
N GLU A 62 -6.78 14.54 13.50
CA GLU A 62 -5.90 15.65 13.86
C GLU A 62 -6.49 17.00 13.42
N LYS A 63 -7.16 17.07 12.25
CA LYS A 63 -7.90 18.28 11.85
C LYS A 63 -9.06 18.62 12.77
N THR A 64 -9.84 17.63 13.23
CA THR A 64 -10.96 17.89 14.15
C THR A 64 -10.45 18.35 15.52
N LYS A 65 -9.38 17.74 16.05
CA LYS A 65 -8.72 18.23 17.27
C LYS A 65 -8.21 19.67 17.11
N GLY A 66 -7.53 19.99 16.01
CA GLY A 66 -7.10 21.35 15.69
C GLY A 66 -8.25 22.35 15.69
N ASN A 67 -9.38 21.99 15.06
CA ASN A 67 -10.59 22.82 15.04
C ASN A 67 -11.20 23.02 16.44
N GLU A 68 -11.19 22.00 17.29
CA GLU A 68 -11.67 22.10 18.68
C GLU A 68 -10.81 23.06 19.52
N PHE A 69 -9.48 22.99 19.40
CA PHE A 69 -8.57 23.91 20.09
C PHE A 69 -8.68 25.33 19.54
N PHE A 70 -8.89 25.48 18.23
CA PHE A 70 -9.13 26.78 17.60
C PHE A 70 -10.41 27.45 18.10
N GLN A 71 -11.52 26.70 18.21
CA GLN A 71 -12.77 27.23 18.78
C GLN A 71 -12.64 27.61 20.26
N LYS A 72 -11.76 26.95 21.01
CA LYS A 72 -11.44 27.26 22.42
C LYS A 72 -10.47 28.46 22.58
N ALA A 73 -10.11 29.13 21.49
CA ALA A 73 -9.10 30.19 21.46
C ALA A 73 -7.68 29.76 21.89
N ASP A 74 -7.40 28.45 21.95
CA ASP A 74 -6.07 27.89 22.20
C ASP A 74 -5.33 27.66 20.87
N TYR A 75 -4.92 28.77 20.28
CA TYR A 75 -4.19 28.79 19.00
C TYR A 75 -2.85 28.03 19.03
N PRO A 76 -2.03 28.07 20.10
CA PRO A 76 -0.79 27.30 20.18
C PRO A 76 -1.00 25.79 20.09
N SER A 77 -2.05 25.27 20.75
CA SER A 77 -2.39 23.85 20.70
C SER A 77 -2.97 23.46 19.34
N ALA A 78 -3.83 24.31 18.75
CA ALA A 78 -4.37 24.09 17.42
C ALA A 78 -3.28 24.00 16.34
N LEU A 79 -2.24 24.84 16.41
CA LEU A 79 -1.15 24.87 15.45
C LEU A 79 -0.38 23.55 15.39
N LYS A 80 -0.19 22.89 16.55
CA LYS A 80 0.50 21.58 16.66
C LYS A 80 -0.27 20.44 16.02
N HIS A 81 -1.60 20.57 15.90
CA HIS A 81 -2.46 19.55 15.30
C HIS A 81 -2.67 19.78 13.79
N TYR A 82 -2.28 20.94 13.24
CA TYR A 82 -2.35 21.23 11.81
C TYR A 82 -1.04 20.99 11.04
N THR A 83 0.09 20.89 11.74
CA THR A 83 1.42 20.54 11.21
C THR A 83 1.68 19.05 11.29
#